data_AF-A0A822DP30-F1
#
_entry.id   AF-A0A822DP30-F1
#
_cell.length_a   1.000
_cell.length_b   1.000
_cell.length_c   1.000
_cell.angle_alpha   90.00
_cell.angle_beta   90.00
_cell.angle_gamma   90.00
#
_symmetry.space_group_name_H-M   'P 1'
#
loop_
_entity.id
_entity.type
_entity.pdbx_description
1 polymer ?
#
loop_
_entity_poly.entity_id
_entity_poly.type
_entity_poly.pdbx_seq_one_letter_code
_entity_poly.pdbx_strand_id
1 'polypeptide(L)'
;MCDMGQWKQSQHFFEHLLNDSNNNNEDLAKVECSLGEVLQWTGEWSEARKYYNRAYDRMMNIKPTRIKDLAYILFNIGEILYLEGKYEEARDYYERALAMQKETYSS
;
A
#
# COMPACT_ATOMS: atom_id res chain seq x y z
N MET A 1 -11.78 16.29 12.40
CA MET A 1 -11.30 17.20 11.33
C MET A 1 -10.49 16.34 10.40
N CYS A 2 -11.12 15.83 9.34
CA CYS A 2 -10.52 14.82 8.48
C CYS A 2 -9.56 15.48 7.48
N ASP A 3 -8.40 14.84 7.27
CA ASP A 3 -7.30 15.25 6.38
C ASP A 3 -7.71 15.32 4.89
N MET A 4 -8.58 16.28 4.54
CA MET A 4 -8.92 16.60 3.15
C MET A 4 -7.71 17.07 2.33
N GLY A 5 -6.61 17.45 2.99
CA GLY A 5 -5.37 17.85 2.34
C GLY A 5 -4.66 16.67 1.66
N GLN A 6 -4.60 15.51 2.30
CA GLN A 6 -3.88 14.34 1.79
C GLN A 6 -4.67 13.63 0.68
N TRP A 7 -6.00 13.61 0.75
CA TRP A 7 -6.87 13.10 -0.33
C TRP A 7 -6.67 13.88 -1.63
N LYS A 8 -6.68 15.22 -1.57
CA LYS A 8 -6.45 16.06 -2.75
C LYS A 8 -5.04 15.88 -3.31
N GLN A 9 -4.05 15.70 -2.44
CA GLN A 9 -2.67 15.44 -2.88
C GLN A 9 -2.56 14.09 -3.58
N SER A 10 -3.12 13.02 -3.00
CA SER A 10 -3.08 11.67 -3.59
C SER A 10 -3.84 11.62 -4.92
N GLN A 11 -5.00 12.29 -5.02
CA GLN A 11 -5.76 12.37 -6.26
C GLN A 11 -5.06 13.21 -7.34
N HIS A 12 -4.54 14.39 -6.98
CA HIS A 12 -3.83 15.26 -7.93
C HIS A 12 -2.55 14.57 -8.45
N PHE A 13 -1.84 13.86 -7.58
CA PHE A 13 -0.66 13.08 -7.98
C PHE A 13 -1.05 11.89 -8.87
N PHE A 14 -2.18 11.23 -8.59
CA PHE A 14 -2.73 10.17 -9.45
C PHE A 14 -3.10 10.68 -10.84
N GLU A 15 -3.80 11.82 -10.92
CA GLU A 15 -4.15 12.47 -12.19
C GLU A 15 -2.89 12.89 -12.98
N HIS A 16 -1.87 13.38 -12.28
CA HIS A 16 -0.57 13.69 -12.88
C HIS A 16 0.12 12.42 -13.42
N LEU A 17 0.09 11.32 -12.68
CA LEU A 17 0.67 10.05 -13.13
C LEU A 17 -0.13 9.39 -14.26
N LEU A 18 -1.44 9.56 -14.32
CA LEU A 18 -2.21 9.04 -15.45
C LEU A 18 -1.94 9.80 -16.74
N ASN A 19 -1.63 11.10 -16.64
CA ASN A 19 -1.33 11.94 -17.80
C ASN A 19 0.09 11.79 -18.33
N ASP A 20 1.02 11.30 -17.51
CA ASP A 20 2.39 11.08 -17.92
C ASP A 20 2.54 9.63 -18.43
N SER A 21 2.56 9.49 -19.76
CA SER A 21 2.54 8.21 -20.49
C SER A 21 3.85 7.42 -20.38
N ASN A 22 4.82 7.93 -19.63
CA ASN A 22 6.10 7.30 -19.34
C ASN A 22 6.15 6.66 -17.94
N ASN A 23 5.02 6.57 -17.23
CA ASN A 23 5.05 6.15 -15.84
C ASN A 23 5.35 4.67 -15.65
N ASN A 24 6.36 4.45 -14.81
CA ASN A 24 6.77 3.13 -14.39
C ASN A 24 5.74 2.56 -13.41
N ASN A 25 5.62 1.22 -13.40
CA ASN A 25 4.78 0.50 -12.43
C ASN A 25 5.08 0.89 -10.96
N GLU A 26 6.27 1.42 -10.68
CA GLU A 26 6.67 1.92 -9.37
C GLU A 26 5.85 3.13 -8.92
N ASP A 27 5.76 4.17 -9.75
CA ASP A 27 5.09 5.41 -9.35
C ASP A 27 3.58 5.19 -9.21
N LEU A 28 3.02 4.34 -10.08
CA LEU A 28 1.64 3.87 -9.98
C LEU A 28 1.41 3.12 -8.66
N ALA A 29 2.33 2.23 -8.25
CA ALA A 29 2.16 1.48 -7.00
C ALA A 29 2.21 2.38 -5.76
N LYS A 30 3.10 3.39 -5.74
CA LYS A 30 3.16 4.35 -4.63
C LYS A 30 1.87 5.11 -4.47
N VAL A 31 1.27 5.56 -5.58
CA VAL A 31 0.00 6.28 -5.51
C VAL A 31 -1.17 5.38 -5.17
N GLU A 32 -1.20 4.15 -5.68
CA GLU A 32 -2.17 3.15 -5.23
C GLU A 32 -2.03 2.91 -3.70
N CYS A 33 -0.82 2.87 -3.16
CA CYS A 33 -0.59 2.77 -1.71
C CYS A 33 -1.14 4.00 -0.95
N SER A 34 -0.82 5.23 -1.39
CA SER A 34 -1.32 6.45 -0.75
C SER A 34 -2.85 6.59 -0.84
N LEU A 35 -3.47 6.16 -1.95
CA LEU A 35 -4.93 6.09 -2.06
C LEU A 35 -5.51 5.08 -1.06
N GLY A 36 -4.85 3.94 -0.87
CA GLY A 36 -5.20 2.95 0.14
C GLY A 36 -5.21 3.54 1.55
N GLU A 37 -4.17 4.30 1.93
CA GLU A 37 -4.07 4.95 3.25
C GLU A 37 -5.20 5.96 3.48
N VAL A 38 -5.47 6.79 2.48
CA VAL A 38 -6.54 7.78 2.57
C VAL A 38 -7.90 7.09 2.75
N LEU A 39 -8.18 6.05 1.98
CA LEU A 39 -9.42 5.27 2.10
C LEU A 39 -9.53 4.57 3.45
N GLN A 40 -8.41 4.10 3.99
CA GLN A 40 -8.37 3.52 5.32
C GLN A 40 -8.75 4.55 6.40
N TRP A 41 -8.27 5.79 6.29
CA TRP A 41 -8.60 6.88 7.21
C TRP A 41 -10.02 7.40 7.05
N THR A 42 -10.61 7.31 5.86
CA THR A 42 -12.04 7.63 5.65
C THR A 42 -12.98 6.51 6.10
N GLY A 43 -12.44 5.34 6.50
CA GLY A 43 -13.21 4.18 6.93
C GLY A 43 -13.65 3.25 5.80
N GLU A 44 -13.20 3.51 4.57
CA GLU A 44 -13.49 2.71 3.38
C GLU A 44 -12.50 1.55 3.22
N TRP A 45 -12.42 0.68 4.23
CA TRP A 45 -11.43 -0.39 4.35
C TRP A 45 -11.45 -1.38 3.17
N SER A 46 -12.63 -1.70 2.65
CA SER A 46 -12.76 -2.60 1.49
C SER A 46 -12.15 -2.02 0.21
N GLU A 47 -12.27 -0.71 0.00
CA GLU A 47 -11.70 -0.06 -1.17
C GLU A 47 -10.20 0.16 -0.99
N ALA A 48 -9.78 0.55 0.23
CA ALA A 48 -8.37 0.64 0.61
C ALA A 48 -7.61 -0.66 0.31
N ARG A 49 -8.20 -1.81 0.66
CA ARG A 49 -7.62 -3.13 0.40
C ARG A 49 -7.42 -3.42 -1.10
N LYS A 50 -8.33 -2.98 -1.97
CA LYS A 50 -8.18 -3.18 -3.43
C LYS A 50 -6.97 -2.40 -3.94
N TYR A 51 -6.79 -1.17 -3.49
CA TYR A 51 -5.65 -0.35 -3.91
C TYR A 51 -4.33 -0.89 -3.37
N TYR A 52 -4.27 -1.33 -2.10
CA TYR A 52 -3.07 -1.98 -1.57
C TYR A 52 -2.70 -3.27 -2.31
N ASN A 53 -3.69 -4.10 -2.68
CA ASN A 53 -3.43 -5.31 -3.47
C ASN A 53 -2.86 -4.98 -4.86
N ARG A 54 -3.39 -3.95 -5.54
CA ARG A 54 -2.84 -3.50 -6.83
C ARG A 54 -1.41 -2.99 -6.70
N ALA A 55 -1.15 -2.20 -5.67
CA ALA A 55 0.20 -1.72 -5.36
C ALA A 55 1.15 -2.90 -5.14
N TYR A 56 0.73 -3.91 -4.38
CA TYR A 56 1.51 -5.13 -4.14
C TYR A 56 1.84 -5.87 -5.45
N ASP A 57 0.85 -6.11 -6.31
CA ASP A 57 1.05 -6.81 -7.59
C ASP A 57 2.01 -6.06 -8.52
N ARG A 58 1.94 -4.73 -8.54
CA ARG A 58 2.87 -3.90 -9.31
C ARG A 58 4.29 -3.97 -8.76
N MET A 59 4.45 -3.86 -7.44
CA MET A 59 5.78 -3.87 -6.80
C MET A 59 6.44 -5.25 -6.80
N MET A 60 5.66 -6.33 -6.75
CA MET A 60 6.19 -7.70 -6.79
C MET A 60 6.97 -7.99 -8.09
N ASN A 61 6.63 -7.30 -9.17
CA ASN A 61 7.25 -7.49 -10.48
C ASN A 61 8.48 -6.59 -10.74
N ILE A 62 8.85 -5.71 -9.80
CA ILE A 62 9.96 -4.77 -9.95
C ILE A 62 11.21 -5.32 -9.22
N LYS A 63 12.25 -5.69 -9.98
CA LYS A 63 13.58 -6.07 -9.44
C LYS A 63 14.61 -4.94 -9.64
N PRO A 64 15.57 -4.72 -8.70
CA PRO A 64 15.75 -5.39 -7.42
C PRO A 64 15.30 -4.51 -6.23
N THR A 65 14.50 -5.11 -5.35
CA THR A 65 14.55 -4.91 -3.89
C THR A 65 14.01 -3.61 -3.31
N ARG A 66 12.72 -3.33 -3.54
CA ARG A 66 11.91 -2.47 -2.64
C ARG A 66 11.16 -3.30 -1.59
N ILE A 67 11.89 -4.20 -0.93
CA ILE A 67 11.34 -5.10 0.10
C ILE A 67 10.71 -4.30 1.25
N LYS A 68 11.25 -3.11 1.57
CA LYS A 68 10.68 -2.19 2.57
C LYS A 68 9.27 -1.72 2.20
N ASP A 69 9.06 -1.34 0.94
CA ASP A 69 7.77 -0.83 0.48
C ASP A 69 6.74 -1.98 0.37
N LEU A 70 7.18 -3.17 -0.05
CA LEU A 70 6.34 -4.38 -0.01
C LEU A 70 5.93 -4.76 1.41
N ALA A 71 6.86 -4.71 2.37
CA ALA A 71 6.59 -4.95 3.78
C ALA A 71 5.58 -3.92 4.34
N TYR A 72 5.70 -2.66 3.93
CA TYR A 72 4.78 -1.60 4.32
C TYR A 72 3.36 -1.83 3.78
N ILE A 73 3.21 -2.20 2.50
CA ILE A 73 1.91 -2.55 1.90
C ILE A 73 1.27 -3.74 2.63
N LEU A 74 2.05 -4.79 2.93
CA LEU A 74 1.56 -5.96 3.67
C LEU A 74 1.12 -5.59 5.09
N PHE A 75 1.85 -4.69 5.76
CA PHE A 75 1.48 -4.19 7.07
C PHE A 75 0.12 -3.48 7.05
N ASN A 76 -0.11 -2.59 6.07
CA ASN A 76 -1.38 -1.86 5.96
C ASN A 76 -2.56 -2.79 5.62
N ILE A 77 -2.33 -3.83 4.81
CA ILE A 77 -3.35 -4.88 4.57
C ILE A 77 -3.67 -5.62 5.88
N GLY A 78 -2.65 -5.96 6.68
CA GLY A 78 -2.82 -6.57 7.99
C GLY A 78 -3.63 -5.69 8.95
N GLU A 79 -3.38 -4.37 8.93
CA GLU A 79 -4.13 -3.41 9.75
C GLU A 79 -5.59 -3.32 9.36
N ILE A 80 -5.91 -3.30 8.06
CA ILE A 80 -7.29 -3.37 7.59
C ILE A 80 -7.96 -4.65 8.06
N LEU A 81 -7.31 -5.81 7.93
CA LEU A 81 -7.87 -7.10 8.37
C LEU A 81 -8.10 -7.12 9.88
N TYR A 82 -7.22 -6.50 10.67
CA TYR A 82 -7.38 -6.34 12.10
C TYR A 82 -8.61 -5.49 12.44
N LEU A 83 -8.82 -4.37 11.73
CA LEU A 83 -10.00 -3.51 11.89
C LEU A 83 -11.29 -4.22 11.45
N GLU A 84 -11.23 -5.12 10.48
CA GLU A 84 -12.35 -5.99 10.06
C GLU A 84 -12.62 -7.15 11.05
N GLY A 85 -11.81 -7.33 12.10
CA GLY A 85 -11.93 -8.42 13.07
C GLY A 85 -11.35 -9.77 12.61
N LYS A 86 -10.63 -9.80 11.49
CA LYS A 86 -9.98 -11.00 10.92
C LYS A 86 -8.56 -11.17 11.46
N TYR A 87 -8.47 -11.45 12.76
CA TYR A 87 -7.19 -11.45 13.47
C TYR A 87 -6.19 -12.51 12.98
N GLU A 88 -6.67 -13.68 12.57
CA GLU A 88 -5.78 -14.75 12.06
C GLU A 88 -5.15 -14.36 10.71
N GLU A 89 -5.95 -13.82 9.78
CA GLU A 89 -5.44 -13.32 8.51
C GLU A 89 -4.49 -12.12 8.75
N ALA A 90 -4.88 -11.17 9.58
CA ALA A 90 -4.04 -10.00 9.91
C ALA A 90 -2.65 -10.43 10.42
N ARG A 91 -2.61 -11.45 11.28
CA ARG A 91 -1.36 -12.01 11.81
C ARG A 91 -0.47 -12.57 10.70
N ASP A 92 -1.01 -13.34 9.77
CA ASP A 92 -0.23 -13.87 8.63
C ASP A 92 0.43 -12.75 7.82
N TYR A 93 -0.34 -11.69 7.51
CA TYR A 93 0.17 -10.53 6.78
C TYR A 93 1.26 -9.77 7.56
N TYR A 94 1.10 -9.60 8.88
CA TYR A 94 2.14 -8.99 9.72
C TYR A 94 3.40 -9.85 9.80
N GLU A 95 3.27 -11.17 9.91
CA GLU A 95 4.43 -12.08 9.94
C GLU A 95 5.20 -12.04 8.62
N ARG A 96 4.51 -11.96 7.48
CA ARG A 96 5.13 -11.78 6.15
C ARG A 96 5.84 -10.43 6.01
N ALA A 97 5.22 -9.34 6.45
CA ALA A 97 5.83 -8.02 6.47
C ALA A 97 7.11 -8.00 7.33
N LEU A 98 7.07 -8.63 8.51
CA LEU A 98 8.20 -8.74 9.41
C LEU A 98 9.34 -9.59 8.81
N ALA A 99 9.01 -10.70 8.16
CA ALA A 99 10.01 -11.55 7.50
C ALA A 99 10.76 -10.77 6.42
N MET A 100 10.03 -10.06 5.56
CA MET A 100 10.59 -9.18 4.52
C MET A 100 11.50 -8.08 5.12
N GLN A 101 11.03 -7.45 6.20
CA GLN A 101 11.81 -6.41 6.86
C GLN A 101 13.10 -6.97 7.48
N LYS A 102 13.06 -8.15 8.11
CA LYS A 102 14.24 -8.84 8.66
C LYS A 102 15.28 -9.22 7.60
N GLU A 103 14.84 -9.68 6.43
CA GLU A 103 15.74 -9.95 5.30
C GLU A 103 16.48 -8.69 4.85
N THR A 104 15.80 -7.54 4.89
CA THR A 104 16.40 -6.25 4.53
C THR A 104 17.42 -5.73 5.54
N TYR A 105 17.25 -6.04 6.84
CA TYR A 105 18.20 -5.64 7.89
C TYR A 105 19.40 -6.59 8.03
N SER A 106 19.31 -7.80 7.49
CA SER A 106 20.37 -8.82 7.58
C SER A 106 21.28 -8.88 6.35
N SER A 107 21.04 -8.03 5.35
CA SER A 107 21.80 -7.93 4.09
C SER A 107 22.45 -6.57 3.93
#